data_AF-A0A9J6H5F8-F1
#
_entry.id   AF-A0A9J6H5F8-F1
#
_cell.length_a   1.000
_cell.length_b   1.000
_cell.length_c   1.000
_cell.angle_alpha   90.00
_cell.angle_beta   90.00
_cell.angle_gamma   90.00
#
_symmetry.space_group_name_H-M   'P 1'
#
loop_
_entity.id
_entity.type
_entity.pdbx_description
1 polymer ?
#
loop_
_entity_poly.entity_id
_entity_poly.type
_entity_poly.pdbx_seq_one_letter_code
_entity_poly.pdbx_strand_id
1 'polypeptide(L)'
;MLQDHKCTDKAEPPKLLPLSPTRWLAMYYCIERILSQFESVQTFFQGVDSRNYNMRVLQDMYSDPRNHVYLIFLAAVLHNVKRVNLLFQSQTADPLKLSQKLENLYIYVLKRILKPAVLRHNSNSDPLSLDLKNMESIYLDSVQADLGAAFSGRLAASGSPAQEQTCIKERCFNVLQKMATQLQTRIPNATSALRRLQAISPETVLGPNACREMFSLPSHVFGVPKSQLEAEVRLLRSAFATTETTSATSLWYEALAFRDAAGICPFAAVAARAMRVLTLPVSNAEAESLF
;
A
#
# COMPACT_ATOMS: atom_id res chain seq x y z
N MET A 1 -46.62 30.65 -19.05
CA MET A 1 -46.22 30.21 -17.69
C MET A 1 -44.99 29.34 -17.84
N LEU A 2 -43.82 29.96 -17.72
CA LEU A 2 -42.52 29.30 -17.65
C LEU A 2 -42.33 28.90 -16.19
N GLN A 3 -42.21 27.60 -15.91
CA GLN A 3 -41.78 27.14 -14.60
C GLN A 3 -40.26 26.97 -14.63
N ASP A 4 -39.60 27.94 -13.99
CA ASP A 4 -38.19 27.92 -13.65
C ASP A 4 -37.81 26.61 -12.94
N HIS A 5 -37.05 25.77 -13.65
CA HIS A 5 -36.24 24.74 -12.99
C HIS A 5 -35.08 25.46 -12.28
N LYS A 6 -35.29 25.73 -10.99
CA LYS A 6 -34.25 26.16 -10.06
C LYS A 6 -33.10 25.17 -10.09
N CYS A 7 -31.99 25.60 -10.68
CA CYS A 7 -30.68 25.00 -10.57
C CYS A 7 -30.17 25.16 -9.12
N THR A 8 -30.42 24.16 -8.29
CA THR A 8 -29.64 23.82 -7.08
C THR A 8 -28.69 22.70 -7.53
N ASP A 9 -27.37 22.80 -7.59
CA ASP A 9 -26.43 23.40 -6.65
C ASP A 9 -25.23 24.06 -7.36
N LYS A 10 -24.86 25.26 -6.92
CA LYS A 10 -23.57 25.90 -7.24
C LYS A 10 -22.44 25.30 -6.38
N ALA A 11 -22.16 24.01 -6.55
CA ALA A 11 -20.86 23.49 -6.14
C ALA A 11 -19.84 23.87 -7.23
N GLU A 12 -18.76 24.56 -6.86
CA GLU A 12 -17.67 24.79 -7.82
C GLU A 12 -17.24 23.43 -8.42
N PRO A 13 -17.08 23.34 -9.75
CA PRO A 13 -16.65 22.09 -10.36
C PRO A 13 -15.29 21.70 -9.78
N PRO A 14 -15.11 20.45 -9.30
CA PRO A 14 -13.86 20.02 -8.71
C PRO A 14 -12.72 20.16 -9.71
N LYS A 15 -11.79 21.08 -9.43
CA LYS A 15 -10.64 21.37 -10.29
C LYS A 15 -9.78 20.12 -10.46
N LEU A 16 -9.23 19.84 -11.64
CA LEU A 16 -8.20 18.80 -11.77
C LEU A 16 -6.93 19.25 -11.05
N LEU A 17 -6.26 18.33 -10.37
CA LEU A 17 -4.96 18.61 -9.77
C LEU A 17 -3.92 18.69 -10.89
N PRO A 18 -2.96 19.63 -10.83
CA PRO A 18 -1.83 19.61 -11.76
C PRO A 18 -1.08 18.28 -11.61
N LEU A 19 -0.85 17.61 -12.74
CA LEU A 19 -0.07 16.38 -12.81
C LEU A 19 1.38 16.71 -12.46
N SER A 20 1.82 16.29 -11.27
CA SER A 20 3.22 16.32 -10.90
C SER A 20 3.86 14.96 -11.26
N PRO A 21 5.02 14.95 -11.95
CA PRO A 21 5.73 13.72 -12.31
C PRO A 21 6.07 12.83 -11.10
N THR A 22 6.18 13.43 -9.91
CA THR A 22 6.60 12.77 -8.66
C THR A 22 5.45 12.46 -7.70
N ARG A 23 4.20 12.86 -7.99
CA ARG A 23 3.05 12.64 -7.09
C ARG A 23 2.05 11.66 -7.68
N TRP A 24 2.34 10.36 -7.60
CA TRP A 24 1.41 9.29 -7.98
C TRP A 24 0.08 9.37 -7.24
N LEU A 25 0.08 9.99 -6.05
CA LEU A 25 -1.11 10.32 -5.29
C LEU A 25 -2.07 11.24 -6.06
N ALA A 26 -1.54 12.25 -6.75
CA ALA A 26 -2.33 13.17 -7.56
C ALA A 26 -2.96 12.47 -8.77
N MET A 27 -2.26 11.48 -9.36
CA MET A 27 -2.76 10.71 -10.50
C MET A 27 -4.02 9.93 -10.14
N TYR A 28 -4.06 9.27 -8.98
CA TYR A 28 -5.27 8.60 -8.50
C TYR A 28 -6.45 9.59 -8.41
N TYR A 29 -6.25 10.73 -7.76
CA TYR A 29 -7.32 11.73 -7.59
C TYR A 29 -7.80 12.31 -8.93
N CYS A 30 -6.89 12.50 -9.90
CA CYS A 30 -7.27 12.93 -11.24
C CYS A 30 -8.13 11.87 -11.95
N ILE A 31 -7.73 10.61 -11.91
CA ILE A 31 -8.50 9.51 -12.52
C ILE A 31 -9.86 9.36 -11.85
N GLU A 32 -9.92 9.43 -10.52
CA GLU A 32 -11.16 9.36 -9.76
C GLU A 32 -12.11 10.52 -10.15
N ARG A 33 -11.60 11.74 -10.27
CA ARG A 33 -12.39 12.90 -10.73
C ARG A 33 -12.89 12.71 -12.16
N ILE A 34 -12.03 12.29 -13.07
CA ILE A 34 -12.41 12.00 -14.46
C ILE A 34 -13.53 10.95 -14.50
N LEU A 35 -13.40 9.86 -13.74
CA LEU A 35 -14.43 8.81 -13.69
C LEU A 35 -15.74 9.32 -13.09
N SER A 36 -15.69 10.16 -12.06
CA SER A 36 -16.89 10.73 -11.42
C SER A 36 -17.69 11.67 -12.33
N GLN A 37 -17.04 12.27 -13.33
CA GLN A 37 -17.64 13.22 -14.27
C GLN A 37 -17.64 12.70 -15.70
N PHE A 38 -17.36 11.42 -15.92
CA PHE A 38 -17.02 10.90 -17.23
C PHE A 38 -18.12 11.16 -18.26
N GLU A 39 -19.38 10.88 -17.91
CA GLU A 39 -20.53 11.10 -18.78
C GLU A 39 -20.71 12.58 -19.11
N SER A 40 -20.67 13.47 -18.12
CA SER A 40 -20.81 14.91 -18.32
C SER A 40 -19.72 15.47 -19.23
N VAL A 41 -18.48 15.02 -19.04
CA VAL A 41 -17.33 15.44 -19.84
C VAL A 41 -17.43 14.89 -21.27
N GLN A 42 -17.85 13.63 -21.42
CA GLN A 42 -18.11 13.02 -22.72
C GLN A 42 -19.18 13.79 -23.50
N THR A 43 -20.33 14.10 -22.88
CA THR A 43 -21.39 14.89 -23.51
C THR A 43 -20.92 16.29 -23.89
N PHE A 44 -20.13 16.94 -23.04
CA PHE A 44 -19.55 18.24 -23.35
C PHE A 44 -18.67 18.19 -24.61
N PHE A 45 -17.73 17.25 -24.70
CA PHE A 45 -16.86 17.14 -25.88
C PHE A 45 -17.61 16.70 -27.14
N GLN A 46 -18.72 15.96 -27.02
CA GLN A 46 -19.57 15.61 -28.17
C GLN A 46 -20.36 16.80 -28.71
N GLY A 47 -20.73 17.76 -27.86
CA GLY A 47 -21.51 18.94 -28.24
C GLY A 47 -20.69 20.12 -28.76
N VAL A 48 -19.36 20.06 -28.67
CA VAL A 48 -18.47 21.18 -29.08
C VAL A 48 -17.84 20.87 -30.44
N ASP A 49 -18.26 21.60 -31.46
CA ASP A 49 -17.55 21.63 -32.74
C ASP A 49 -16.30 22.52 -32.62
N SER A 50 -15.13 21.89 -32.54
CA SER A 50 -13.87 22.59 -32.28
C SER A 50 -12.84 22.38 -33.39
N ARG A 51 -12.38 23.52 -33.93
CA ARG A 51 -11.20 23.57 -34.80
C ARG A 51 -9.88 23.30 -34.07
N ASN A 52 -9.86 23.33 -32.74
CA ASN A 52 -8.69 23.00 -31.93
C ASN A 52 -8.40 21.49 -31.92
N TYR A 53 -7.15 21.13 -32.26
CA TYR A 53 -6.65 19.76 -32.27
C TYR A 53 -6.81 19.04 -30.92
N ASN A 54 -6.48 19.72 -29.81
CA ASN A 54 -6.55 19.10 -28.47
C ASN A 54 -7.98 18.72 -28.10
N MET A 55 -8.97 19.52 -28.51
CA MET A 55 -10.38 19.24 -28.26
C MET A 55 -10.84 17.99 -29.02
N ARG A 56 -10.41 17.84 -30.29
CA ARG A 56 -10.71 16.65 -31.10
C ARG A 56 -10.08 15.40 -30.50
N VAL A 57 -8.82 15.50 -30.08
CA VAL A 57 -8.14 14.38 -29.42
C VAL A 57 -8.88 13.96 -28.14
N LEU A 58 -9.31 14.92 -27.30
CA LEU A 58 -10.11 14.60 -26.11
C LEU A 58 -11.48 14.01 -26.48
N GLN A 59 -12.16 14.56 -27.48
CA GLN A 59 -13.41 14.02 -27.98
C GLN A 59 -13.27 12.57 -28.43
N ASP A 60 -12.21 12.24 -29.19
CA ASP A 60 -11.91 10.88 -29.62
C ASP A 60 -11.61 9.98 -28.41
N MET A 61 -10.83 10.47 -27.43
CA MET A 61 -10.51 9.72 -26.22
C MET A 61 -11.74 9.38 -25.38
N TYR A 62 -12.66 10.33 -25.16
CA TYR A 62 -13.88 10.12 -24.37
C TYR A 62 -14.95 9.35 -25.14
N SER A 63 -14.92 9.36 -26.47
CA SER A 63 -15.83 8.58 -27.31
C SER A 63 -15.44 7.10 -27.39
N ASP A 64 -14.17 6.78 -27.14
CA ASP A 64 -13.69 5.39 -27.09
C ASP A 64 -14.01 4.74 -25.72
N PRO A 65 -14.94 3.76 -25.65
CA PRO A 65 -15.32 3.11 -24.40
C PRO A 65 -14.17 2.35 -23.75
N ARG A 66 -13.14 1.97 -24.51
CA ARG A 66 -11.94 1.28 -23.98
C ARG A 66 -11.17 2.16 -23.01
N ASN A 67 -11.13 3.48 -23.25
CA ASN A 67 -10.46 4.41 -22.34
C ASN A 67 -11.18 4.49 -21.00
N HIS A 68 -12.52 4.48 -21.00
CA HIS A 68 -13.30 4.42 -19.77
C HIS A 68 -13.00 3.15 -18.96
N VAL A 69 -13.03 1.99 -19.63
CA VAL A 69 -12.72 0.70 -19.02
C VAL A 69 -11.29 0.66 -18.46
N TYR A 70 -10.33 1.23 -19.20
CA TYR A 70 -8.93 1.31 -18.76
C TYR A 70 -8.77 2.21 -17.52
N LEU A 71 -9.43 3.36 -17.47
CA LEU A 71 -9.42 4.25 -16.31
C LEU A 71 -10.02 3.59 -15.07
N ILE A 72 -11.09 2.81 -15.21
CA ILE A 72 -11.67 2.02 -14.11
C ILE A 72 -10.65 1.03 -13.54
N PHE A 73 -9.95 0.31 -14.42
CA PHE A 73 -8.87 -0.58 -14.00
C PHE A 73 -7.76 0.17 -13.24
N LEU A 74 -7.30 1.29 -13.79
CA LEU A 74 -6.25 2.10 -13.17
C LEU A 74 -6.67 2.61 -11.80
N ALA A 75 -7.89 3.12 -11.66
CA ALA A 75 -8.42 3.59 -10.38
C ALA A 75 -8.37 2.49 -9.31
N ALA A 76 -8.80 1.27 -9.66
CA ALA A 76 -8.81 0.14 -8.74
C ALA A 76 -7.39 -0.27 -8.28
N VAL A 77 -6.42 -0.29 -9.19
CA VAL A 77 -5.02 -0.61 -8.86
C VAL A 77 -4.39 0.50 -8.02
N LEU A 78 -4.54 1.75 -8.45
CA LEU A 78 -3.91 2.91 -7.82
C LEU A 78 -4.50 3.23 -6.46
N HIS A 79 -5.75 2.84 -6.16
CA HIS A 79 -6.34 2.99 -4.84
C HIS A 79 -5.46 2.37 -3.73
N ASN A 80 -4.97 1.14 -3.96
CA ASN A 80 -4.10 0.47 -2.99
C ASN A 80 -2.73 1.14 -2.86
N VAL A 81 -2.17 1.64 -3.97
CA VAL A 81 -0.92 2.42 -3.98
C VAL A 81 -1.08 3.70 -3.18
N LYS A 82 -2.15 4.45 -3.43
CA LYS A 82 -2.52 5.66 -2.67
C LYS A 82 -2.59 5.34 -1.18
N ARG A 83 -3.30 4.28 -0.80
CA ARG A 83 -3.47 3.91 0.61
C ARG A 83 -2.13 3.66 1.29
N VAL A 84 -1.23 2.90 0.66
CA VAL A 84 0.12 2.66 1.22
C VAL A 84 0.92 3.95 1.28
N ASN A 85 0.90 4.77 0.22
CA ASN A 85 1.62 6.04 0.20
C ASN A 85 1.16 6.99 1.33
N LEU A 86 -0.15 7.09 1.58
CA LEU A 86 -0.69 7.87 2.70
C LEU A 86 -0.21 7.37 4.07
N LEU A 87 0.00 6.05 4.23
CA LEU A 87 0.57 5.50 5.48
C LEU A 87 2.02 5.94 5.67
N PHE A 88 2.83 5.97 4.61
CA PHE A 88 4.22 6.45 4.66
C PHE A 88 4.34 7.98 4.80
N GLN A 89 3.25 8.72 4.57
CA GLN A 89 3.14 10.16 4.81
C GLN A 89 2.52 10.48 6.18
N SER A 90 2.02 9.47 6.90
CA SER A 90 1.38 9.68 8.20
C SER A 90 2.42 9.80 9.30
N GLN A 91 2.24 10.79 10.18
CA GLN A 91 3.05 10.96 11.39
C GLN A 91 2.67 9.96 12.50
N THR A 92 1.55 9.26 12.36
CA THR A 92 1.04 8.31 13.37
C THR A 92 1.13 6.86 12.95
N ALA A 93 1.73 6.58 11.78
CA ALA A 93 1.86 5.21 11.31
C ALA A 93 2.84 4.42 12.19
N ASP A 94 2.48 3.19 12.53
CA ASP A 94 3.37 2.29 13.27
C ASP A 94 4.56 1.91 12.36
N PRO A 95 5.79 2.33 12.72
CA PRO A 95 6.98 2.12 11.89
C PRO A 95 7.25 0.64 11.63
N LEU A 96 6.89 -0.24 12.57
CA LEU A 96 7.10 -1.68 12.48
C LEU A 96 6.13 -2.35 11.50
N LYS A 97 4.98 -1.73 11.24
CA LYS A 97 3.93 -2.27 10.36
C LYS A 97 4.03 -1.75 8.92
N LEU A 98 4.74 -0.65 8.67
CA LEU A 98 4.85 -0.03 7.34
C LEU A 98 5.49 -0.97 6.29
N SER A 99 6.56 -1.68 6.65
CA SER A 99 7.22 -2.66 5.78
C SER A 99 6.26 -3.75 5.31
N GLN A 100 5.47 -4.30 6.23
CA GLN A 100 4.45 -5.31 5.92
C GLN A 100 3.35 -4.76 5.03
N LYS A 101 2.95 -3.48 5.16
CA LYS A 101 1.97 -2.87 4.25
C LYS A 101 2.50 -2.78 2.82
N LEU A 102 3.80 -2.51 2.64
CA LEU A 102 4.44 -2.51 1.33
C LEU A 102 4.56 -3.92 0.73
N GLU A 103 4.93 -4.92 1.53
CA GLU A 103 4.93 -6.33 1.11
C GLU A 103 3.53 -6.81 0.71
N ASN A 104 2.52 -6.45 1.48
CA ASN A 104 1.13 -6.79 1.18
C ASN A 104 0.66 -6.17 -0.14
N LEU A 105 1.09 -4.95 -0.47
CA LEU A 105 0.82 -4.34 -1.77
C LEU A 105 1.49 -5.13 -2.90
N TYR A 106 2.74 -5.54 -2.70
CA TYR A 106 3.46 -6.36 -3.67
C TYR A 106 2.78 -7.72 -3.90
N ILE A 107 2.48 -8.45 -2.82
CA ILE A 107 1.75 -9.73 -2.88
C ILE A 107 0.37 -9.57 -3.52
N TYR A 108 -0.32 -8.46 -3.24
CA TYR A 108 -1.60 -8.13 -3.86
C TYR A 108 -1.48 -8.04 -5.38
N VAL A 109 -0.45 -7.35 -5.91
CA VAL A 109 -0.22 -7.29 -7.36
C VAL A 109 0.14 -8.66 -7.92
N LEU A 110 1.03 -9.40 -7.27
CA LEU A 110 1.45 -10.74 -7.72
C LEU A 110 0.27 -11.71 -7.85
N LYS A 111 -0.64 -11.73 -6.87
CA LYS A 111 -1.83 -12.61 -6.89
C LYS A 111 -2.74 -12.41 -8.10
N ARG A 112 -2.67 -11.25 -8.76
CA ARG A 112 -3.49 -10.92 -9.92
C ARG A 112 -2.89 -11.38 -11.25
N ILE A 113 -1.58 -11.63 -11.28
CA ILE A 113 -0.83 -11.90 -12.52
C ILE A 113 -0.04 -13.20 -12.50
N LEU A 114 0.22 -13.80 -11.33
CA LEU A 114 0.97 -15.05 -11.21
C LEU A 114 0.04 -16.27 -11.10
N LYS A 115 0.52 -17.39 -11.62
CA LYS A 115 -0.14 -18.69 -11.46
C LYS A 115 -0.23 -19.05 -9.96
N PRO A 116 -1.39 -19.51 -9.45
CA PRO A 116 -1.54 -19.89 -8.05
C PRO A 116 -0.54 -20.94 -7.57
N ALA A 117 -0.12 -21.85 -8.45
CA ALA A 117 0.89 -22.86 -8.15
C ALA A 117 2.23 -22.23 -7.75
N VAL A 118 2.67 -21.17 -8.44
CA VAL A 118 3.93 -20.48 -8.14
C VAL A 118 3.90 -19.89 -6.73
N LEU A 119 2.78 -19.26 -6.36
CA LEU A 119 2.60 -18.68 -5.02
C LEU A 119 2.51 -19.74 -3.92
N ARG A 120 1.92 -20.91 -4.20
CA ARG A 120 1.85 -22.02 -3.24
C ARG A 120 3.22 -22.67 -3.02
N HIS A 121 3.95 -22.95 -4.09
CA HIS A 121 5.30 -23.52 -4.00
C HIS A 121 6.29 -22.59 -3.29
N ASN A 122 6.09 -21.28 -3.41
CA ASN A 122 6.91 -20.25 -2.76
C ASN A 122 6.28 -19.69 -1.47
N SER A 123 5.33 -20.40 -0.86
CA SER A 123 4.64 -19.92 0.34
C SER A 123 5.57 -19.70 1.54
N ASN A 124 6.68 -20.44 1.60
CA ASN A 124 7.68 -20.35 2.66
C ASN A 124 8.93 -19.55 2.25
N SER A 125 9.04 -19.12 0.99
CA SER A 125 10.16 -18.31 0.50
C SER A 125 9.77 -16.83 0.45
N ASP A 126 10.79 -15.96 0.43
CA ASP A 126 10.56 -14.51 0.32
C ASP A 126 9.96 -14.19 -1.05
N PRO A 127 8.74 -13.62 -1.16
CA PRO A 127 8.16 -13.26 -2.45
C PRO A 127 9.04 -12.33 -3.29
N LEU A 128 9.94 -11.58 -2.64
CA LEU A 128 10.90 -10.71 -3.31
C LEU A 128 12.01 -11.46 -4.05
N SER A 129 12.23 -12.74 -3.77
CA SER A 129 13.25 -13.56 -4.45
C SER A 129 12.77 -14.15 -5.78
N LEU A 130 11.51 -13.95 -6.15
CA LEU A 130 10.96 -14.46 -7.41
C LEU A 130 11.60 -13.75 -8.62
N ASP A 131 12.08 -14.52 -9.60
CA ASP A 131 12.60 -13.93 -10.84
C ASP A 131 11.45 -13.56 -11.78
N LEU A 132 10.91 -12.36 -11.57
CA LEU A 132 9.83 -11.80 -12.40
C LEU A 132 10.28 -11.44 -13.81
N LYS A 133 11.59 -11.31 -14.07
CA LYS A 133 12.09 -10.78 -15.35
C LYS A 133 12.39 -11.88 -16.35
N ASN A 134 12.91 -13.01 -15.90
CA ASN A 134 13.42 -14.04 -16.81
C ASN A 134 12.51 -15.27 -16.94
N MET A 135 11.47 -15.40 -16.12
CA MET A 135 10.58 -16.56 -16.15
C MET A 135 9.18 -16.17 -16.63
N GLU A 136 8.93 -16.14 -17.94
CA GLU A 136 7.58 -15.87 -18.48
C GLU A 136 6.54 -16.90 -18.04
N SER A 137 6.96 -18.15 -17.81
CA SER A 137 6.07 -19.27 -17.46
C SER A 137 5.37 -19.12 -16.11
N ILE A 138 5.81 -18.21 -15.23
CA ILE A 138 5.19 -17.97 -13.92
C ILE A 138 3.90 -17.17 -14.02
N TYR A 139 3.75 -16.39 -15.09
CA TYR A 139 2.63 -15.50 -15.30
C TYR A 139 1.39 -16.27 -15.78
N LEU A 140 0.22 -15.73 -15.44
CA LEU A 140 -1.05 -16.08 -16.06
C LEU A 140 -1.10 -15.51 -17.48
N ASP A 141 -1.93 -16.10 -18.33
CA ASP A 141 -2.33 -15.43 -19.57
C ASP A 141 -3.11 -14.15 -19.25
N SER A 142 -2.97 -13.13 -20.11
CA SER A 142 -3.65 -11.83 -19.96
C SER A 142 -5.17 -11.96 -19.82
N VAL A 143 -5.75 -13.02 -20.40
CA VAL A 143 -7.19 -13.34 -20.34
C VAL A 143 -7.60 -13.89 -18.97
N GLN A 144 -6.70 -14.58 -18.27
CA GLN A 144 -6.93 -15.21 -16.97
C GLN A 144 -6.56 -14.31 -15.79
N ALA A 145 -5.85 -13.21 -16.06
CA ALA A 145 -5.46 -12.26 -15.04
C ALA A 145 -6.68 -11.62 -14.35
N ASP A 146 -6.57 -11.42 -13.04
CA ASP A 146 -7.62 -10.71 -12.29
C ASP A 146 -7.48 -9.21 -12.54
N LEU A 147 -8.30 -8.68 -13.44
CA LEU A 147 -8.38 -7.25 -13.76
C LEU A 147 -9.44 -6.50 -12.94
N GLY A 148 -10.18 -7.21 -12.08
CA GLY A 148 -11.22 -6.68 -11.20
C GLY A 148 -12.64 -6.77 -11.78
N ALA A 149 -13.62 -7.00 -10.90
CA ALA A 149 -15.02 -7.20 -11.29
C ALA A 149 -15.62 -5.97 -12.01
N ALA A 150 -15.32 -4.75 -11.55
CA ALA A 150 -15.80 -3.52 -12.18
C ALA A 150 -15.28 -3.35 -13.62
N PHE A 151 -14.01 -3.71 -13.86
CA PHE A 151 -13.42 -3.74 -15.20
C PHE A 151 -14.14 -4.76 -16.08
N SER A 152 -14.30 -5.99 -15.61
CA SER A 152 -14.97 -7.06 -16.38
C SER A 152 -16.42 -6.71 -16.72
N GLY A 153 -17.16 -6.16 -15.76
CA GLY A 153 -18.55 -5.72 -15.97
C GLY A 153 -18.65 -4.60 -16.99
N ARG A 154 -17.77 -3.60 -16.93
CA ARG A 154 -17.76 -2.48 -17.90
C ARG A 154 -17.23 -2.88 -19.26
N LEU A 155 -16.26 -3.78 -19.34
CA LEU A 155 -15.77 -4.33 -20.60
C LEU A 155 -16.88 -5.09 -21.32
N ALA A 156 -17.64 -5.92 -20.60
CA ALA A 156 -18.80 -6.63 -21.15
C ALA A 156 -19.89 -5.66 -21.63
N ALA A 157 -20.16 -4.60 -20.87
CA ALA A 157 -21.14 -3.57 -21.24
C ALA A 157 -20.71 -2.70 -22.43
N SER A 158 -19.41 -2.62 -22.73
CA SER A 158 -18.89 -1.77 -23.82
C SER A 158 -19.27 -2.28 -25.23
N GLY A 159 -19.65 -3.55 -25.37
CA GLY A 159 -19.93 -4.16 -26.68
C GLY A 159 -18.74 -4.23 -27.63
N SER A 160 -17.51 -3.97 -27.15
CA SER A 160 -16.31 -3.91 -28.00
C SER A 160 -16.00 -5.29 -28.62
N PRO A 161 -15.42 -5.34 -29.85
CA PRO A 161 -15.03 -6.60 -30.49
C PRO A 161 -14.03 -7.41 -29.65
N ALA A 162 -14.05 -8.74 -29.79
CA ALA A 162 -13.20 -9.64 -29.00
C ALA A 162 -11.70 -9.30 -29.08
N GLN A 163 -11.21 -8.90 -30.27
CA GLN A 163 -9.82 -8.51 -30.45
C GLN A 163 -9.45 -7.26 -29.62
N GLU A 164 -10.35 -6.27 -29.56
CA GLU A 164 -10.13 -5.06 -28.78
C GLU A 164 -10.20 -5.34 -27.27
N GLN A 165 -11.10 -6.23 -26.85
CA GLN A 165 -11.17 -6.71 -25.47
C GLN A 165 -9.87 -7.40 -25.05
N THR A 166 -9.26 -8.20 -25.94
CA THR A 166 -7.95 -8.81 -25.66
C THR A 166 -6.86 -7.76 -25.56
N CYS A 167 -6.85 -6.78 -26.47
CA CYS A 167 -5.84 -5.71 -26.47
C CYS A 167 -5.88 -4.88 -25.17
N ILE A 168 -7.07 -4.51 -24.68
CA ILE A 168 -7.18 -3.76 -23.42
C ILE A 168 -6.78 -4.63 -22.21
N LYS A 169 -7.15 -5.91 -22.19
CA LYS A 169 -6.72 -6.84 -21.13
C LYS A 169 -5.20 -6.95 -21.07
N GLU A 170 -4.55 -7.09 -22.22
CA GLU A 170 -3.10 -7.15 -22.33
C GLU A 170 -2.43 -5.85 -21.85
N ARG A 171 -2.97 -4.69 -22.22
CA ARG A 171 -2.47 -3.39 -21.70
C ARG A 171 -2.57 -3.31 -20.18
N CYS A 172 -3.71 -3.70 -19.61
CA CYS A 172 -3.90 -3.72 -18.15
C CYS A 172 -2.96 -4.71 -17.46
N PHE A 173 -2.78 -5.89 -18.06
CA PHE A 173 -1.85 -6.91 -17.58
C PHE A 173 -0.40 -6.40 -17.54
N ASN A 174 0.05 -5.76 -18.61
CA ASN A 174 1.38 -5.16 -18.71
C ASN A 174 1.61 -4.06 -17.67
N VAL A 175 0.56 -3.30 -17.30
CA VAL A 175 0.65 -2.33 -16.19
C VAL A 175 0.92 -3.05 -14.86
N LEU A 176 0.22 -4.15 -14.57
CA LEU A 176 0.45 -4.93 -13.34
C LEU A 176 1.84 -5.56 -13.31
N GLN A 177 2.33 -6.11 -14.43
CA GLN A 177 3.69 -6.65 -14.51
C GLN A 177 4.75 -5.58 -14.27
N LYS A 178 4.60 -4.41 -14.92
CA LYS A 178 5.47 -3.26 -14.67
C LYS A 178 5.39 -2.82 -13.21
N MET A 179 4.20 -2.75 -12.63
CA MET A 179 4.04 -2.39 -11.22
C MET A 179 4.74 -3.39 -10.30
N ALA A 180 4.59 -4.70 -10.53
CA ALA A 180 5.25 -5.73 -9.73
C ALA A 180 6.78 -5.62 -9.78
N THR A 181 7.36 -5.50 -10.98
CA THR A 181 8.81 -5.35 -11.16
C THR A 181 9.34 -4.05 -10.55
N GLN A 182 8.59 -2.95 -10.68
CA GLN A 182 8.93 -1.67 -10.09
C GLN A 182 8.80 -1.67 -8.55
N LEU A 183 7.85 -2.41 -7.98
CA LEU A 183 7.76 -2.61 -6.54
C LEU A 183 8.92 -3.46 -6.03
N GLN A 184 9.19 -4.60 -6.67
CA GLN A 184 10.28 -5.50 -6.28
C GLN A 184 11.65 -4.79 -6.24
N THR A 185 11.92 -3.90 -7.20
CA THR A 185 13.18 -3.14 -7.28
C THR A 185 13.32 -2.04 -6.23
N ARG A 186 12.20 -1.53 -5.70
CA ARG A 186 12.19 -0.43 -4.72
C ARG A 186 12.01 -0.90 -3.29
N ILE A 187 11.45 -2.09 -3.07
CA ILE A 187 11.36 -2.69 -1.75
C ILE A 187 12.79 -3.03 -1.31
N PRO A 188 13.30 -2.45 -0.20
CA PRO A 188 14.67 -2.66 0.20
C PRO A 188 14.98 -4.13 0.49
N ASN A 189 16.18 -4.61 0.15
CA ASN A 189 16.64 -5.94 0.57
C ASN A 189 16.66 -6.12 2.11
N ALA A 190 16.76 -4.99 2.83
CA ALA A 190 16.68 -4.93 4.28
C ALA A 190 15.27 -5.17 4.86
N THR A 191 14.25 -5.42 4.02
CA THR A 191 12.87 -5.66 4.50
C THR A 191 12.82 -6.87 5.45
N SER A 192 13.68 -7.88 5.26
CA SER A 192 13.80 -9.01 6.21
C SER A 192 14.31 -8.58 7.60
N ALA A 193 15.16 -7.55 7.70
CA ALA A 193 15.57 -6.96 8.97
C ALA A 193 14.42 -6.16 9.58
N LEU A 194 13.75 -5.31 8.79
CA LEU A 194 12.58 -4.54 9.23
C LEU A 194 11.42 -5.43 9.69
N ARG A 195 11.19 -6.58 9.04
CA ARG A 195 10.20 -7.58 9.43
C ARG A 195 10.52 -8.16 10.80
N ARG A 196 11.79 -8.46 11.07
CA ARG A 196 12.22 -8.95 12.39
C ARG A 196 12.02 -7.90 13.49
N LEU A 197 12.07 -6.60 13.17
CA LEU A 197 11.76 -5.54 14.15
C LEU A 197 10.31 -5.61 14.65
N GLN A 198 9.39 -6.30 13.95
CA GLN A 198 8.06 -6.56 14.48
C GLN A 198 8.06 -7.36 15.78
N ALA A 199 9.18 -8.02 16.13
CA ALA A 199 9.35 -8.67 17.42
C ALA A 199 9.17 -7.73 18.62
N ILE A 200 9.39 -6.42 18.44
CA ILE A 200 9.15 -5.41 19.48
C ILE A 200 7.76 -4.75 19.37
N SER A 201 6.86 -5.23 18.50
CA SER A 201 5.47 -4.76 18.46
C SER A 201 4.71 -5.22 19.72
N PRO A 202 3.69 -4.47 20.19
CA PRO A 202 2.89 -4.85 21.35
C PRO A 202 2.29 -6.26 21.21
N GLU A 203 1.78 -6.60 20.03
CA GLU A 203 1.13 -7.88 19.78
C GLU A 203 2.10 -9.06 19.92
N THR A 204 3.37 -8.84 19.56
CA THR A 204 4.39 -9.88 19.59
C THR A 204 5.07 -9.98 20.95
N VAL A 205 5.42 -8.84 21.55
CA VAL A 205 6.15 -8.81 22.82
C VAL A 205 5.27 -9.18 24.01
N LEU A 206 3.96 -8.92 23.94
CA LEU A 206 3.00 -9.34 24.97
C LEU A 206 2.49 -10.77 24.75
N GLY A 207 2.60 -11.28 23.52
CA GLY A 207 2.14 -12.59 23.10
C GLY A 207 2.93 -13.78 23.69
N PRO A 208 2.39 -15.02 23.57
CA PRO A 208 2.98 -16.22 24.16
C PRO A 208 4.38 -16.56 23.62
N ASN A 209 4.71 -16.13 22.40
CA ASN A 209 5.97 -16.44 21.72
C ASN A 209 7.03 -15.32 21.83
N ALA A 210 6.81 -14.31 22.67
CA ALA A 210 7.65 -13.11 22.74
C ALA A 210 9.16 -13.37 22.80
N CYS A 211 9.62 -14.25 23.70
CA CYS A 211 11.04 -14.54 23.84
C CYS A 211 11.63 -15.13 22.55
N ARG A 212 10.90 -16.03 21.89
CA ARG A 212 11.35 -16.65 20.62
C ARG A 212 11.54 -15.59 19.53
N GLU A 213 10.56 -14.70 19.39
CA GLU A 213 10.58 -13.64 18.38
C GLU A 213 11.67 -12.62 18.69
N MET A 214 11.83 -12.21 19.96
CA MET A 214 12.88 -11.29 20.36
C MET A 214 14.28 -11.88 20.22
N PHE A 215 14.46 -13.19 20.40
CA PHE A 215 15.73 -13.87 20.13
C PHE A 215 16.04 -14.03 18.65
N SER A 216 15.06 -13.83 17.76
CA SER A 216 15.30 -13.81 16.31
C SER A 216 16.04 -12.53 15.86
N LEU A 217 15.99 -11.48 16.69
CA LEU A 217 16.73 -10.26 16.45
C LEU A 217 18.24 -10.49 16.67
N PRO A 218 19.11 -9.84 15.87
CA PRO A 218 20.54 -9.91 16.09
C PRO A 218 20.92 -9.48 17.53
N SER A 219 21.84 -10.19 18.16
CA SER A 219 22.22 -9.98 19.57
C SER A 219 22.68 -8.55 19.89
N HIS A 220 23.25 -7.85 18.90
CA HIS A 220 23.69 -6.46 19.04
C HIS A 220 22.53 -5.44 19.12
N VAL A 221 21.30 -5.81 18.73
CA VAL A 221 20.13 -4.91 18.79
C VAL A 221 19.84 -4.52 20.23
N PHE A 222 19.85 -5.49 21.15
CA PHE A 222 19.65 -5.24 22.58
C PHE A 222 20.97 -5.06 23.34
N GLY A 223 22.05 -5.73 22.90
CA GLY A 223 23.36 -5.60 23.54
C GLY A 223 23.39 -6.12 24.98
N VAL A 224 22.49 -7.06 25.31
CA VAL A 224 22.41 -7.75 26.61
C VAL A 224 22.48 -9.27 26.40
N PRO A 225 22.94 -10.04 27.41
CA PRO A 225 22.90 -11.50 27.38
C PRO A 225 21.48 -12.03 27.15
N LYS A 226 21.35 -13.17 26.45
CA LYS A 226 20.04 -13.79 26.18
C LYS A 226 19.25 -14.11 27.45
N SER A 227 19.93 -14.54 28.52
CA SER A 227 19.30 -14.82 29.82
C SER A 227 18.69 -13.58 30.46
N GLN A 228 19.39 -12.44 30.38
CA GLN A 228 18.87 -11.16 30.87
C GLN A 228 17.68 -10.70 30.01
N LEU A 229 17.81 -10.77 28.68
CA LEU A 229 16.72 -10.45 27.76
C LEU A 229 15.47 -11.28 28.06
N GLU A 230 15.64 -12.59 28.31
CA GLU A 230 14.52 -13.47 28.66
C GLU A 230 13.80 -13.04 29.93
N ALA A 231 14.57 -12.75 30.99
CA ALA A 231 14.03 -12.33 32.27
C ALA A 231 13.27 -11.00 32.15
N GLU A 232 13.89 -10.00 31.52
CA GLU A 232 13.28 -8.68 31.33
C GLU A 232 11.99 -8.76 30.49
N VAL A 233 11.97 -9.57 29.43
CA VAL A 233 10.79 -9.74 28.57
C VAL A 233 9.65 -10.44 29.32
N ARG A 234 9.95 -11.44 30.14
CA ARG A 234 8.92 -12.12 30.96
C ARG A 234 8.33 -11.16 32.01
N LEU A 235 9.17 -10.34 32.64
CA LEU A 235 8.72 -9.34 33.61
C LEU A 235 7.85 -8.27 32.93
N LEU A 236 8.28 -7.76 31.78
CA LEU A 236 7.48 -6.83 30.97
C LEU A 236 6.09 -7.39 30.67
N ARG A 237 6.02 -8.63 30.18
CA ARG A 237 4.75 -9.29 29.88
C ARG A 237 3.84 -9.41 31.09
N SER A 238 4.41 -9.73 32.26
CA SER A 238 3.63 -9.82 33.50
C SER A 238 3.09 -8.46 33.94
N ALA A 239 3.87 -7.39 33.77
CA ALA A 239 3.50 -6.03 34.15
C ALA A 239 2.45 -5.42 33.20
N PHE A 240 2.49 -5.78 31.92
CA PHE A 240 1.66 -5.19 30.86
C PHE A 240 0.63 -6.17 30.26
N ALA A 241 0.29 -7.26 30.95
CA ALA A 241 -0.59 -8.32 30.44
C ALA A 241 -2.01 -7.83 30.08
N THR A 242 -2.49 -6.78 30.75
CA THR A 242 -3.87 -6.24 30.59
C THR A 242 -3.91 -4.93 29.80
N THR A 243 -2.79 -4.51 29.22
CA THR A 243 -2.69 -3.21 28.53
C THR A 243 -3.20 -3.34 27.10
N GLU A 244 -4.16 -2.50 26.71
CA GLU A 244 -4.68 -2.41 25.35
C GLU A 244 -3.87 -1.44 24.47
N THR A 245 -2.54 -1.41 24.63
CA THR A 245 -1.68 -0.52 23.84
C THR A 245 -1.57 -1.03 22.41
N THR A 246 -2.05 -0.24 21.45
CA THR A 246 -1.96 -0.54 20.00
C THR A 246 -0.71 0.02 19.34
N SER A 247 -0.01 0.94 20.01
CA SER A 247 1.19 1.63 19.51
C SER A 247 2.45 1.10 20.17
N ALA A 248 3.44 0.70 19.35
CA ALA A 248 4.74 0.26 19.84
C ALA A 248 5.43 1.38 20.64
N THR A 249 5.40 2.62 20.15
CA THR A 249 6.03 3.77 20.82
C THR A 249 5.43 4.03 22.19
N SER A 250 4.10 3.95 22.32
CA SER A 250 3.41 4.15 23.60
C SER A 250 3.77 3.06 24.60
N LEU A 251 3.74 1.79 24.18
CA LEU A 251 4.11 0.66 25.03
C LEU A 251 5.54 0.81 25.57
N TRP A 252 6.51 1.09 24.70
CA TRP A 252 7.91 1.15 25.12
C TRP A 252 8.23 2.42 25.93
N TYR A 253 7.49 3.51 25.70
CA TYR A 253 7.56 4.70 26.55
C TYR A 253 7.04 4.41 27.97
N GLU A 254 5.86 3.79 28.08
CA GLU A 254 5.29 3.37 29.37
C GLU A 254 6.19 2.36 30.09
N ALA A 255 6.73 1.39 29.36
CA ALA A 255 7.69 0.44 29.89
C ALA A 255 8.95 1.13 30.44
N LEU A 256 9.50 2.12 29.73
CA LEU A 256 10.67 2.87 30.22
C LEU A 256 10.34 3.74 31.44
N ALA A 257 9.12 4.27 31.51
CA ALA A 257 8.63 5.06 32.64
C ALA A 257 8.21 4.21 33.85
N PHE A 258 7.96 2.91 33.66
CA PHE A 258 7.51 2.00 34.70
C PHE A 258 8.47 1.94 35.88
N ARG A 259 7.94 1.96 37.10
CA ARG A 259 8.67 1.78 38.35
C ARG A 259 7.92 0.77 39.20
N ASP A 260 8.63 -0.23 39.69
CA ASP A 260 8.09 -1.20 40.65
C ASP A 260 7.99 -0.60 42.06
N ALA A 261 7.56 -1.41 43.03
CA ALA A 261 7.45 -0.99 44.43
C ALA A 261 8.79 -0.55 45.07
N ALA A 262 9.92 -0.95 44.48
CA ALA A 262 11.26 -0.53 44.91
C ALA A 262 11.74 0.73 44.16
N GLY A 263 10.93 1.30 43.26
CA GLY A 263 11.32 2.45 42.44
C GLY A 263 12.27 2.09 41.30
N ILE A 264 12.38 0.81 40.93
CA ILE A 264 13.28 0.31 39.89
C ILE A 264 12.46 -0.09 38.65
N CYS A 265 13.04 0.04 37.46
CA CYS A 265 12.47 -0.51 36.24
C CYS A 265 13.11 -1.88 35.95
N PRO A 266 12.41 -3.00 36.14
CA PRO A 266 12.99 -4.34 36.03
C PRO A 266 13.32 -4.76 34.59
N PHE A 267 12.90 -4.00 33.58
CA PHE A 267 13.14 -4.24 32.15
C PHE A 267 13.71 -3.00 31.44
N ALA A 268 14.47 -2.19 32.18
CA ALA A 268 15.01 -0.91 31.69
C ALA A 268 15.90 -1.07 30.46
N ALA A 269 16.72 -2.13 30.39
CA ALA A 269 17.67 -2.32 29.29
C ALA A 269 16.92 -2.65 28.00
N VAL A 270 15.94 -3.57 28.06
CA VAL A 270 15.11 -3.91 26.92
C VAL A 270 14.28 -2.71 26.46
N ALA A 271 13.63 -2.00 27.38
CA ALA A 271 12.79 -0.85 27.04
C ALA A 271 13.60 0.29 26.38
N ALA A 272 14.76 0.64 26.93
CA ALA A 272 15.63 1.68 26.35
C ALA A 272 16.14 1.30 24.95
N ARG A 273 16.42 0.02 24.71
CA ARG A 273 16.90 -0.46 23.40
C ARG A 273 15.80 -0.54 22.36
N ALA A 274 14.62 -0.99 22.75
CA ALA A 274 13.44 -0.96 21.88
C ALA A 274 13.10 0.48 21.46
N MET A 275 13.17 1.45 22.37
CA MET A 275 13.00 2.87 22.05
C MET A 275 14.02 3.35 21.01
N ARG A 276 15.30 2.96 21.10
CA ARG A 276 16.31 3.31 20.09
C ARG A 276 15.99 2.73 18.72
N VAL A 277 15.47 1.50 18.66
CA VAL A 277 15.02 0.90 17.39
C VAL A 277 13.87 1.71 16.80
N LEU A 278 12.94 2.18 17.62
CA LEU A 278 11.80 3.00 17.18
C LEU A 278 12.18 4.42 16.74
N THR A 279 13.39 4.90 17.08
CA THR A 279 13.89 6.19 16.56
C THR A 279 14.47 6.10 15.14
N LEU A 280 14.54 4.90 14.55
CA LEU A 280 15.00 4.76 13.17
C LEU A 280 13.96 5.37 12.22
N PRO A 281 14.36 6.29 11.31
CA PRO A 281 13.44 6.85 10.33
C PRO A 281 13.05 5.76 9.34
N VAL A 282 11.79 5.37 9.32
CA VAL A 282 11.26 4.34 8.40
C VAL A 282 10.23 4.91 7.42
N SER A 283 9.84 6.16 7.59
CA SER A 283 8.89 6.85 6.72
C SER A 283 9.41 8.22 6.25
N ASN A 284 8.86 8.70 5.14
CA ASN A 284 9.19 10.03 4.62
C ASN A 284 8.75 11.13 5.58
N ALA A 285 7.61 10.95 6.27
CA ALA A 285 7.13 11.90 7.26
C ALA A 285 8.08 12.06 8.45
N GLU A 286 8.71 10.97 8.90
CA GLU A 286 9.73 11.01 9.96
C GLU A 286 11.05 11.61 9.46
N ALA A 287 11.45 11.34 8.22
CA ALA A 287 12.63 11.97 7.64
C ALA A 287 12.44 13.48 7.50
N GLU A 288 11.28 13.93 7.03
CA GLU A 288 10.94 15.35 6.87
C GLU A 288 10.72 16.09 8.20
N SER A 289 10.41 15.41 9.31
CA SER A 289 10.29 16.06 10.62
C SER A 289 11.64 16.26 11.34
N LEU A 290 12.68 15.56 10.90
CA LEU A 290 14.03 15.66 11.44
C LEU A 290 14.89 16.75 10.78
N PHE A 291 14.44 17.32 9.66
CA PHE A 291 15.11 18.38 8.89
C PHE A 291 14.25 19.63 8.79
#